data_AF-A0A8T3NCY6-F1
#
_entry.id   AF-A0A8T3NCY6-F1
#
_cell.length_a   1.000
_cell.length_b   1.000
_cell.length_c   1.000
_cell.angle_alpha   90.00
_cell.angle_beta   90.00
_cell.angle_gamma   90.00
#
_symmetry.space_group_name_H-M   'P 1'
#
loop_
_entity.id
_entity.type
_entity.pdbx_description
1 polymer ?
#
loop_
_entity_poly.entity_id
_entity_poly.type
_entity_poly.pdbx_seq_one_letter_code
_entity_poly.pdbx_strand_id
1 'polypeptide(L)'
;MLLLRLLSGLVVGPILVGMGWLGGIWYTLGVLLFALAGTVELFVMLRAVGRRPIAPVGVLLSGAFVLDAAWPETRLLAWAVGLGGTVTLGWLMLRADWSGALEDWALTFAPAVYIGGLLQFFVPLRATAEGAFWPIMLLACSWA
;
A
#
# COMPACT_ATOMS: atom_id res chain seq x y z
N MET A 1 27.78 -4.67 10.96
CA MET A 1 26.67 -3.73 11.21
C MET A 1 26.75 -2.48 10.32
N LEU A 2 27.84 -1.69 10.35
CA LEU A 2 27.97 -0.48 9.53
C LEU A 2 28.01 -0.76 8.02
N LEU A 3 28.81 -1.75 7.60
CA LEU A 3 28.93 -2.14 6.19
C LEU A 3 27.60 -2.62 5.59
N LEU A 4 26.81 -3.40 6.34
CA LEU A 4 25.50 -3.87 5.90
C LEU A 4 24.52 -2.70 5.67
N ARG A 5 24.54 -1.69 6.55
CA ARG A 5 23.73 -0.47 6.41
C ARG A 5 24.14 0.36 5.19
N LEU A 6 25.45 0.49 4.94
CA LEU A 6 25.96 1.17 3.76
C LEU A 6 25.59 0.43 2.48
N LEU A 7 25.76 -0.90 2.45
CA LEU A 7 25.39 -1.72 1.31
C LEU A 7 23.88 -1.68 1.04
N SER A 8 23.03 -1.74 2.07
CA SER A 8 21.57 -1.64 1.87
C SER A 8 21.17 -0.28 1.29
N GLY A 9 21.75 0.81 1.77
CA GLY A 9 21.49 2.15 1.20
C GLY A 9 21.96 2.26 -0.25
N LEU A 10 23.17 1.77 -0.54
CA LEU A 10 23.76 1.79 -1.87
C LEU A 10 22.99 0.93 -2.88
N VAL A 11 22.31 -0.13 -2.44
CA VAL A 11 21.52 -1.02 -3.30
C VAL A 11 20.10 -0.50 -3.50
N VAL A 12 19.43 -0.05 -2.43
CA VAL A 12 18.02 0.39 -2.52
C VAL A 12 17.87 1.68 -3.34
N GLY A 13 18.78 2.64 -3.19
CA GLY A 13 18.71 3.91 -3.92
C GLY A 13 18.66 3.72 -5.44
N PRO A 14 19.64 3.05 -6.06
CA PRO A 14 19.65 2.74 -7.49
C PRO A 14 18.47 1.88 -7.93
N ILE A 15 18.00 0.94 -7.10
CA ILE A 15 16.80 0.15 -7.42
C ILE A 15 15.58 1.06 -7.55
N LEU A 16 15.36 1.99 -6.62
CA LEU A 16 14.24 2.92 -6.68
C LEU A 16 14.29 3.83 -7.92
N VAL A 17 15.48 4.35 -8.25
CA VAL A 17 15.68 5.16 -9.46
C VAL A 17 15.47 4.33 -10.72
N GLY A 18 16.03 3.12 -10.76
CA GLY A 18 15.90 2.19 -11.89
C GLY A 18 14.46 1.76 -12.12
N MET A 19 13.69 1.52 -11.04
CA MET A 19 12.26 1.24 -11.13
C MET A 19 11.49 2.39 -11.77
N GLY A 20 11.79 3.63 -11.38
CA GLY A 20 11.22 4.83 -12.01
C GLY A 20 11.43 4.88 -13.53
N TRP A 21 12.56 4.36 -13.99
CA TRP A 21 12.94 4.33 -15.41
C TRP A 21 12.21 3.24 -16.21
N LEU A 22 12.12 2.01 -15.66
CA LEU A 22 11.59 0.81 -16.34
C LEU A 22 10.15 0.95 -16.86
N GLY A 23 9.33 1.81 -16.24
CA GLY A 23 7.98 2.14 -16.70
C GLY A 23 7.02 0.95 -16.83
N GLY A 24 5.85 1.21 -17.42
CA GLY A 24 4.85 0.18 -17.74
C GLY A 24 4.46 -0.72 -16.56
N ILE A 25 4.27 -2.01 -16.84
CA ILE A 25 3.85 -3.00 -15.84
C ILE A 25 4.87 -3.20 -14.72
N TRP A 26 6.17 -3.10 -15.01
CA TRP A 26 7.24 -3.31 -14.04
C TRP A 26 7.23 -2.23 -12.95
N TYR A 27 7.00 -0.98 -13.35
CA TYR A 27 6.83 0.11 -12.41
C TYR A 27 5.60 -0.10 -11.52
N THR A 28 4.45 -0.47 -12.11
CA THR A 28 3.22 -0.75 -11.35
C THR A 28 3.41 -1.90 -10.35
N LEU A 29 4.10 -2.98 -10.76
CA LEU A 29 4.43 -4.09 -9.85
C LEU A 29 5.34 -3.64 -8.70
N GLY A 30 6.24 -2.68 -8.95
CA GLY A 30 7.05 -2.07 -7.91
C GLY A 30 6.23 -1.29 -6.90
N VAL A 31 5.38 -0.38 -7.38
CA VAL A 31 4.46 0.39 -6.51
C VAL A 31 3.56 -0.56 -5.70
N LEU A 32 3.05 -1.62 -6.34
CA LEU A 32 2.24 -2.64 -5.68
C LEU A 32 3.04 -3.35 -4.57
N LEU A 33 4.27 -3.77 -4.85
CA LEU A 33 5.12 -4.42 -3.87
C LEU A 33 5.35 -3.54 -2.64
N PHE A 34 5.69 -2.25 -2.83
CA PHE A 34 5.89 -1.31 -1.73
C PHE A 34 4.59 -1.05 -0.94
N ALA A 35 3.45 -0.94 -1.63
CA ALA A 35 2.16 -0.76 -0.97
C ALA A 35 1.78 -1.97 -0.09
N LEU A 36 1.97 -3.19 -0.60
CA LEU A 36 1.73 -4.42 0.14
C LEU A 36 2.69 -4.58 1.31
N ALA A 37 3.99 -4.37 1.08
CA ALA A 37 5.02 -4.49 2.12
C ALA A 37 4.80 -3.49 3.26
N GLY A 38 4.60 -2.20 2.95
CA GLY A 38 4.33 -1.18 3.95
C GLY A 38 3.04 -1.45 4.74
N THR A 39 2.00 -1.93 4.07
CA THR A 39 0.75 -2.31 4.73
C THR A 39 0.93 -3.50 5.69
N VAL A 40 1.67 -4.53 5.27
CA VAL A 40 1.99 -5.68 6.14
C VAL A 40 2.80 -5.23 7.36
N GLU A 41 3.83 -4.40 7.17
CA GLU A 41 4.66 -3.89 8.26
C GLU A 41 3.82 -3.08 9.27
N LEU A 42 2.96 -2.18 8.78
CA LEU A 42 2.08 -1.41 9.66
C LEU A 42 1.11 -2.31 10.44
N PHE A 43 0.60 -3.39 9.83
CA PHE A 43 -0.21 -4.37 10.56
C PHE A 43 0.57 -5.14 11.63
N VAL A 44 1.84 -5.47 11.37
CA VAL A 44 2.72 -6.07 12.38
C VAL A 44 2.88 -5.13 13.57
N MET A 45 3.10 -3.84 13.32
CA MET A 45 3.21 -2.81 14.37
C MET A 45 1.90 -2.66 15.16
N LEU A 46 0.74 -2.62 14.48
CA LEU A 46 -0.57 -2.54 15.13
C LEU A 46 -0.84 -3.76 16.05
N ARG A 47 -0.45 -4.96 15.61
CA ARG A 47 -0.58 -6.16 16.43
C ARG A 47 0.35 -6.13 17.65
N ALA A 48 1.54 -5.54 17.52
CA ALA A 48 2.49 -5.40 18.63
C ALA A 48 1.94 -4.52 19.77
N VAL A 49 1.06 -3.56 19.46
CA VAL A 49 0.35 -2.74 20.47
C VAL A 49 -1.01 -3.32 20.88
N GLY A 50 -1.27 -4.59 20.57
CA GLY A 50 -2.46 -5.32 21.03
C GLY A 50 -3.71 -5.13 20.16
N ARG A 51 -3.63 -4.43 19.03
CA ARG A 51 -4.76 -4.28 18.09
C ARG A 51 -4.96 -5.56 17.27
N ARG A 52 -6.21 -5.83 16.89
CA ARG A 52 -6.58 -7.05 16.14
C ARG A 52 -7.32 -6.72 14.83
N PRO A 53 -6.71 -5.93 13.92
CA PRO A 53 -7.31 -5.68 12.63
C PRO A 53 -7.32 -6.94 11.75
N ILE A 54 -8.22 -6.98 10.77
CA ILE A 54 -8.35 -8.07 9.80
C ILE A 54 -7.34 -7.85 8.68
N ALA A 55 -6.06 -8.02 9.01
CA ALA A 55 -4.93 -7.67 8.14
C ALA A 55 -5.03 -8.16 6.68
N PRO A 56 -5.50 -9.39 6.37
CA PRO A 56 -5.64 -9.83 4.98
C PRO A 56 -6.54 -8.91 4.15
N VAL A 57 -7.63 -8.38 4.73
CA VAL A 57 -8.54 -7.46 4.03
C VAL A 57 -7.84 -6.14 3.74
N GLY A 58 -7.13 -5.57 4.72
CA GLY A 58 -6.39 -4.33 4.51
C GLY A 58 -5.26 -4.47 3.48
N VAL A 59 -4.53 -5.60 3.50
CA VAL A 59 -3.47 -5.87 2.51
C VAL A 59 -4.06 -6.01 1.10
N LEU A 60 -5.14 -6.78 0.94
CA LEU A 60 -5.84 -6.90 -0.34
C LEU A 60 -6.38 -5.56 -0.83
N LEU A 61 -6.93 -4.74 0.08
CA LEU A 61 -7.46 -3.43 -0.27
C LEU A 61 -6.34 -2.47 -0.69
N SER A 62 -5.18 -2.50 -0.04
CA SER A 62 -4.00 -1.74 -0.46
C SER A 62 -3.55 -2.11 -1.86
N GLY A 63 -3.57 -3.41 -2.19
CA GLY A 63 -3.31 -3.89 -3.54
C GLY A 63 -4.36 -3.43 -4.55
N ALA A 64 -5.64 -3.48 -4.16
CA ALA A 64 -6.75 -3.04 -5.00
C ALA A 64 -6.63 -1.57 -5.40
N PHE A 65 -6.19 -0.67 -4.50
CA PHE A 65 -5.91 0.73 -4.84
C PHE A 65 -4.92 0.87 -6.00
N VAL A 66 -3.77 0.18 -5.92
CA VAL A 66 -2.72 0.28 -6.94
C VAL A 66 -3.16 -0.37 -8.26
N LEU A 67 -3.83 -1.52 -8.20
CA LEU A 67 -4.30 -2.24 -9.37
C LEU A 67 -5.44 -1.51 -10.09
N ASP A 68 -6.37 -0.89 -9.33
CA ASP A 68 -7.45 -0.08 -9.88
C ASP A 68 -6.89 1.17 -10.59
N ALA A 69 -5.85 1.79 -10.04
CA ALA A 69 -5.16 2.90 -10.70
C ALA A 69 -4.47 2.51 -12.02
N ALA A 70 -4.06 1.24 -12.16
CA ALA A 70 -3.48 0.71 -13.40
C ALA A 70 -4.55 0.29 -14.43
N TRP A 71 -5.70 -0.20 -13.97
CA TRP A 71 -6.80 -0.67 -14.82
C TRP A 71 -8.17 -0.16 -14.29
N PRO A 72 -8.46 1.14 -14.44
CA PRO A 72 -9.64 1.77 -13.84
C PRO A 72 -10.97 1.19 -14.37
N GLU A 73 -10.98 0.65 -15.58
CA GLU A 73 -12.15 0.01 -16.20
C GLU A 73 -12.67 -1.20 -15.41
N THR A 74 -11.81 -1.84 -14.60
CA THR A 74 -12.20 -3.01 -13.80
C THR A 74 -13.03 -2.65 -12.58
N ARG A 75 -12.97 -1.39 -12.12
CA ARG A 75 -13.59 -0.90 -10.88
C ARG A 75 -13.28 -1.80 -9.68
N LEU A 76 -12.08 -2.39 -9.66
CA LEU A 76 -11.62 -3.34 -8.66
C LEU A 76 -11.70 -2.75 -7.25
N LEU A 77 -11.35 -1.47 -7.10
CA LEU A 77 -11.39 -0.80 -5.79
C LEU A 77 -12.83 -0.73 -5.26
N ALA A 78 -13.80 -0.42 -6.11
CA ALA A 78 -15.21 -0.35 -5.71
C ALA A 78 -15.71 -1.70 -5.18
N TRP A 79 -15.36 -2.79 -5.87
CA TRP A 79 -15.67 -4.15 -5.41
C TRP A 79 -14.94 -4.51 -4.11
N ALA A 80 -13.64 -4.20 -4.02
CA ALA A 80 -12.84 -4.48 -2.83
C ALA A 80 -13.34 -3.74 -1.59
N VAL A 81 -13.72 -2.46 -1.72
CA VAL A 81 -14.30 -1.67 -0.63
C VAL A 81 -15.68 -2.22 -0.24
N GLY A 82 -16.56 -2.47 -1.22
CA GLY A 82 -17.91 -2.96 -0.96
C GLY A 82 -17.94 -4.34 -0.29
N LEU A 83 -17.21 -5.31 -0.87
CA LEU A 83 -17.11 -6.66 -0.32
C LEU A 83 -16.31 -6.68 0.99
N GLY A 84 -15.16 -6.00 1.02
CA GLY A 84 -14.31 -5.92 2.21
C GLY A 84 -15.06 -5.28 3.39
N GLY A 85 -15.76 -4.18 3.16
CA GLY A 85 -16.62 -3.53 4.16
C GLY A 85 -17.71 -4.47 4.68
N THR A 86 -18.48 -5.07 3.77
CA THR A 86 -19.61 -5.95 4.14
C THR A 86 -19.15 -7.19 4.90
N VAL A 87 -18.11 -7.88 4.42
CA VAL A 87 -17.57 -9.10 5.05
C VAL A 87 -16.97 -8.79 6.41
N THR A 88 -16.21 -7.70 6.55
CA THR A 88 -15.59 -7.33 7.82
C THR A 88 -16.60 -6.85 8.86
N LEU A 89 -17.67 -6.16 8.45
CA LEU A 89 -18.78 -5.82 9.33
C LEU A 89 -19.56 -7.07 9.78
N GLY A 90 -19.84 -8.00 8.86
CA GLY A 90 -20.45 -9.29 9.20
C GLY A 90 -19.59 -10.08 10.19
N TRP A 91 -18.27 -10.10 9.98
CA TRP A 91 -17.32 -10.70 10.92
C TRP A 91 -17.35 -10.03 12.29
N LEU A 92 -17.47 -8.70 12.34
CA LEU A 92 -17.56 -7.95 13.59
C LEU A 92 -18.77 -8.37 14.43
N MET A 93 -19.91 -8.63 13.78
CA MET A 93 -21.14 -9.06 14.47
C MET A 93 -21.02 -10.46 15.10
N LEU A 94 -20.11 -11.30 14.59
CA LEU A 94 -19.85 -12.65 15.10
C LEU A 94 -18.79 -12.67 16.21
N ARG A 95 -18.15 -11.53 16.50
CA ARG A 95 -17.07 -11.44 17.47
C ARG A 95 -17.64 -11.48 18.90
N ALA A 96 -17.05 -12.33 19.75
CA ALA A 96 -17.50 -12.50 21.13
C ALA A 96 -17.22 -11.26 22.02
N ASP A 97 -16.15 -10.51 21.71
CA ASP A 97 -15.75 -9.30 22.45
C ASP A 97 -15.84 -8.07 21.54
N TRP A 98 -16.58 -7.07 22.03
CA TRP A 98 -16.89 -5.83 21.34
C TRP A 98 -15.98 -4.68 21.78
N SER A 99 -15.19 -4.86 22.84
CA SER A 99 -14.26 -3.85 23.32
C SER A 99 -13.22 -3.53 22.24
N GLY A 100 -13.15 -2.26 21.82
CA GLY A 100 -12.26 -1.80 20.76
C GLY A 100 -12.56 -2.39 19.36
N ALA A 101 -13.68 -3.10 19.18
CA ALA A 101 -13.98 -3.81 17.94
C ALA A 101 -14.17 -2.86 16.74
N LEU A 102 -14.82 -1.71 16.95
CA LEU A 102 -14.95 -0.67 15.93
C LEU A 102 -13.59 -0.05 15.56
N GLU A 103 -12.70 0.10 16.55
CA GLU A 103 -11.35 0.62 16.32
C GLU A 103 -10.51 -0.38 15.51
N ASP A 104 -10.53 -1.67 15.87
CA ASP A 104 -9.88 -2.73 15.09
C ASP A 104 -10.43 -2.82 13.66
N TRP A 105 -11.74 -2.60 13.50
CA TRP A 105 -12.38 -2.54 12.18
C TRP A 105 -11.87 -1.33 11.39
N ALA A 106 -11.85 -0.12 11.95
CA ALA A 106 -11.31 1.07 11.28
C ALA A 106 -9.82 0.89 10.93
N LEU A 107 -9.04 0.30 11.84
CA LEU A 107 -7.63 -0.03 11.64
C LEU A 107 -7.40 -1.12 10.58
N THR A 108 -8.43 -1.84 10.15
CA THR A 108 -8.35 -2.74 8.98
C THR A 108 -8.25 -1.94 7.67
N PHE A 109 -8.92 -0.79 7.60
CA PHE A 109 -8.95 0.05 6.39
C PHE A 109 -7.90 1.15 6.40
N ALA A 110 -7.56 1.71 7.57
CA ALA A 110 -6.67 2.86 7.67
C ALA A 110 -5.28 2.62 7.02
N PRO A 111 -4.57 1.50 7.25
CA PRO A 111 -3.32 1.20 6.54
C PRO A 111 -3.49 1.15 5.02
N ALA A 112 -4.57 0.54 4.53
CA ALA A 112 -4.83 0.40 3.11
C ALA A 112 -5.09 1.74 2.43
N VAL A 113 -5.91 2.59 3.06
CA VAL A 113 -6.23 3.94 2.57
C VAL A 113 -5.00 4.84 2.64
N TYR A 114 -4.24 4.77 3.72
CA TYR A 114 -3.05 5.60 3.89
C TYR A 114 -1.90 5.18 2.97
N ILE A 115 -1.56 3.89 2.95
CA ILE A 115 -0.39 3.41 2.19
C ILE A 115 -0.78 3.15 0.74
N GLY A 116 -1.69 2.21 0.50
CA GLY A 116 -2.15 1.89 -0.85
C GLY A 116 -2.82 3.06 -1.54
N GLY A 117 -3.72 3.76 -0.83
CA GLY A 117 -4.45 4.89 -1.37
C GLY A 117 -3.58 6.11 -1.71
N LEU A 118 -2.45 6.33 -1.04
CA LEU A 118 -1.50 7.39 -1.44
C LEU A 118 -0.52 6.90 -2.50
N LEU A 119 -0.01 5.66 -2.39
CA LEU A 119 0.93 5.12 -3.37
C LEU A 119 0.30 4.88 -4.74
N GLN A 120 -1.02 4.67 -4.84
CA GLN A 120 -1.69 4.47 -6.13
C GLN A 120 -1.42 5.62 -7.11
N PHE A 121 -1.23 6.85 -6.64
CA PHE A 121 -1.02 8.03 -7.49
C PHE A 121 0.29 7.99 -8.28
N PHE A 122 1.27 7.19 -7.84
CA PHE A 122 2.50 6.98 -8.60
C PHE A 122 2.24 6.32 -9.96
N VAL A 123 1.19 5.49 -10.08
CA VAL A 123 0.85 4.77 -11.31
C VAL A 123 0.40 5.73 -12.43
N PRO A 124 -0.65 6.56 -12.27
CA PRO A 124 -1.04 7.51 -13.31
C PRO A 124 0.02 8.61 -13.51
N LEU A 125 0.77 8.99 -12.46
CA LEU A 125 1.87 9.94 -12.60
C LEU A 125 2.93 9.43 -13.59
N ARG A 126 3.24 8.14 -13.55
CA ARG A 126 4.19 7.50 -14.49
C ARG A 126 3.67 7.42 -15.92
N ALA A 127 2.36 7.51 -16.14
CA ALA A 127 1.73 7.48 -17.46
C ALA A 127 1.68 8.87 -18.14
N THR A 128 2.12 9.93 -17.46
CA THR A 128 2.21 11.28 -18.05
C THR A 128 3.36 11.41 -19.06
N ALA A 129 3.39 12.51 -19.82
CA ALA A 129 4.40 12.77 -20.85
C ALA A 129 5.85 12.74 -20.31
N GLU A 130 6.07 13.28 -19.10
CA GLU A 130 7.34 13.25 -18.38
C GLU A 130 7.32 12.20 -17.26
N GLY A 131 6.69 11.06 -17.53
CA GLY A 131 6.35 10.07 -16.52
C GLY A 131 7.51 9.51 -15.71
N ALA A 132 8.75 9.51 -16.23
CA ALA A 132 9.92 9.10 -15.45
C ALA A 132 10.44 10.23 -14.54
N PHE A 133 10.32 11.49 -14.96
CA PHE A 133 10.85 12.64 -14.23
C PHE A 133 10.04 12.90 -12.96
N TRP A 134 8.70 12.93 -13.04
CA TRP A 134 7.87 13.31 -11.90
C TRP A 134 7.98 12.39 -10.68
N PRO A 135 7.94 11.04 -10.82
CA PRO A 135 8.14 10.15 -9.68
C PRO A 135 9.53 10.26 -9.07
N ILE A 136 10.57 10.38 -9.89
CA ILE A 136 11.96 10.54 -9.42
C ILE A 136 12.10 11.86 -8.66
N MET A 137 11.55 12.95 -9.19
CA MET A 137 11.58 14.25 -8.54
C MET A 137 10.81 14.24 -7.22
N LEU A 138 9.61 13.63 -7.19
CA LEU A 138 8.81 13.52 -5.98
C LEU A 138 9.53 12.71 -4.90
N LEU A 139 10.17 11.60 -5.27
CA LEU A 139 11.02 10.85 -4.36
C LEU A 139 12.19 11.72 -3.88
N ALA A 140 12.95 12.34 -4.79
CA ALA A 140 14.08 13.19 -4.43
C ALA A 140 13.69 14.31 -3.45
N CYS A 141 12.57 15.00 -3.68
CA CYS A 141 12.05 16.02 -2.78
C CYS A 141 11.60 15.46 -1.41
N SER A 142 11.20 14.20 -1.34
CA SER A 142 10.80 13.57 -0.07
C SER A 142 12.00 13.20 0.80
N TRP A 143 13.19 13.06 0.20
CA TRP A 143 14.43 12.62 0.85
C TRP A 143 15.52 13.70 0.95
N ALA A 144 15.29 14.89 0.35
CA ALA A 144 16.20 16.04 0.38
C ALA A 144 16.15 16.77 1.73
#